data_AF-A0A7C1CZC1-F1
#
_entry.id   AF-A0A7C1CZC1-F1
#
_cell.length_a   1.000
_cell.length_b   1.000
_cell.length_c   1.000
_cell.angle_alpha   90.00
_cell.angle_beta   90.00
_cell.angle_gamma   90.00
#
_symmetry.space_group_name_H-M   'P 1'
#
loop_
_entity.id
_entity.type
_entity.pdbx_description
1 polymer ?
#
loop_
_entity_poly.entity_id
_entity_poly.type
_entity_poly.pdbx_seq_one_letter_code
_entity_poly.pdbx_strand_id
1 'polypeptide(L)'
;MSDKIKYLALKLLTFQFLIISQISAQDISQQFDPQETALRQAMWSISAQSCQQHVDVLASEKFSGRRTGSKGFNDAANYIADHFAAIGLKPAFSNSGFFQKFYVTPNIIGADSELALEILMKSKSSIDTLWMNYQLESDFLPSGFSAPIDTVTQAIFVGYGLTSEKNDWDDYRGIDVNGKAAIALHGAPPLEKANWNNAVRIRNKASNAKQHGAVAFLSVGTPIAMVSAKQVIPGLVITERVANQFLKGAGITIEKLKQQIDEQLKPVSFKIPNRIKLKIEATLEPKTE
;
A
#
# COMPACT_ATOMS: atom_id res chain seq x y z
N MET A 1 68.44 58.29 -0.28
CA MET A 1 67.73 57.09 0.21
C MET A 1 68.58 55.89 -0.17
N SER A 2 69.24 55.27 0.82
CA SER A 2 70.39 54.36 0.65
C SER A 2 70.06 53.10 -0.16
N ASP A 3 70.99 52.65 -1.02
CA ASP A 3 70.89 51.43 -1.83
C ASP A 3 70.61 50.16 -0.99
N LYS A 4 70.97 50.18 0.30
CA LYS A 4 70.63 49.11 1.26
C LYS A 4 69.12 48.97 1.47
N ILE A 5 68.36 50.06 1.43
CA ILE A 5 66.89 50.04 1.64
C ILE A 5 66.19 49.48 0.39
N LYS A 6 66.68 49.80 -0.81
CA LYS A 6 66.15 49.26 -2.07
C LYS A 6 66.42 47.76 -2.20
N TYR A 7 67.60 47.31 -1.79
CA TYR A 7 67.97 45.89 -1.82
C TYR A 7 67.18 45.06 -0.78
N LEU A 8 66.91 45.63 0.40
CA LEU A 8 66.08 45.00 1.42
C LEU A 8 64.61 44.93 0.99
N ALA A 9 64.08 45.98 0.35
CA ALA A 9 62.72 45.99 -0.20
C ALA A 9 62.55 44.97 -1.34
N LEU A 10 63.53 44.84 -2.23
CA LEU A 10 63.50 43.86 -3.33
C LEU A 10 63.63 42.41 -2.83
N LYS A 11 64.43 42.17 -1.77
CA LYS A 11 64.50 40.86 -1.10
C LYS A 11 63.22 40.52 -0.34
N LEU A 12 62.56 41.49 0.29
CA LEU A 12 61.25 41.27 0.93
C LEU A 12 60.14 40.99 -0.10
N LEU A 13 60.13 41.71 -1.24
CA LEU A 13 59.14 41.49 -2.29
C LEU A 13 59.28 40.12 -2.98
N THR A 14 60.52 39.67 -3.20
CA THR A 14 60.80 38.35 -3.78
C THR A 14 60.57 37.21 -2.79
N PHE A 15 60.82 37.43 -1.49
CA PHE A 15 60.52 36.46 -0.43
C PHE A 15 59.00 36.32 -0.19
N GLN A 16 58.23 37.40 -0.30
CA GLN A 16 56.76 37.34 -0.26
C GLN A 16 56.17 36.61 -1.47
N PHE A 17 56.74 36.78 -2.67
CA PHE A 17 56.32 36.02 -3.87
C PHE A 17 56.66 34.52 -3.78
N LEU A 18 57.77 34.16 -3.12
CA LEU A 18 58.15 32.76 -2.89
C LEU A 18 57.23 32.06 -1.85
N ILE A 19 56.74 32.80 -0.85
CA ILE A 19 55.82 32.26 0.16
C ILE A 19 54.39 32.13 -0.41
N ILE A 20 53.92 33.08 -1.22
CA ILE A 20 52.58 33.02 -1.84
C ILE A 20 52.49 31.90 -2.90
N SER A 21 53.60 31.58 -3.57
CA SER A 21 53.65 30.45 -4.52
C SER A 21 53.78 29.07 -3.84
N GLN A 22 54.25 28.99 -2.59
CA GLN A 22 54.25 27.72 -1.83
C GLN A 22 52.93 27.46 -1.08
N ILE A 23 52.22 28.49 -0.63
CA ILE A 23 50.92 28.33 0.06
C ILE A 23 49.81 27.93 -0.92
N SER A 24 49.90 28.32 -2.19
CA SER A 24 48.87 27.99 -3.20
C SER A 24 48.90 26.53 -3.68
N ALA A 25 49.97 25.78 -3.40
CA ALA A 25 50.12 24.39 -3.87
C ALA A 25 49.75 23.33 -2.82
N GLN A 26 49.80 23.66 -1.53
CA GLN A 26 49.49 22.70 -0.46
C GLN A 26 47.99 22.65 -0.13
N ASP A 27 47.26 23.77 -0.25
CA ASP A 27 45.83 23.83 0.11
C ASP A 27 44.87 23.28 -0.98
N ILE A 28 45.36 22.96 -2.18
CA ILE A 28 44.57 22.30 -3.25
C ILE A 28 44.69 20.77 -3.17
N SER A 29 45.55 20.25 -2.29
CA SER A 29 45.69 18.81 -2.03
C SER A 29 44.85 18.36 -0.83
N GLN A 30 43.58 18.76 -0.76
CA GLN A 30 42.61 17.88 -0.09
C GLN A 30 42.45 16.66 -0.99
N GLN A 31 43.34 15.69 -0.78
CA GLN A 31 43.24 14.36 -1.34
C GLN A 31 41.96 13.76 -0.74
N PHE A 32 40.83 13.98 -1.43
CA PHE A 32 39.55 13.42 -1.04
C PHE A 32 39.74 11.94 -0.72
N ASP A 33 39.14 11.48 0.37
CA ASP A 33 39.17 10.07 0.74
C ASP A 33 38.88 9.24 -0.53
N PRO A 34 39.79 8.33 -0.93
CA PRO A 34 39.59 7.49 -2.11
C PRO A 34 38.22 6.79 -2.09
N GLN A 35 37.71 6.46 -0.91
CA GLN A 35 36.39 5.86 -0.73
C GLN A 35 35.26 6.87 -1.00
N GLU A 36 35.39 8.12 -0.55
CA GLU A 36 34.45 9.20 -0.85
C GLU A 36 34.46 9.56 -2.34
N THR A 37 35.63 9.59 -2.96
CA THR A 37 35.79 9.85 -4.39
C THR A 37 35.13 8.75 -5.23
N ALA A 38 35.37 7.49 -4.88
CA ALA A 38 34.73 6.35 -5.55
C ALA A 38 33.20 6.35 -5.36
N LEU A 39 32.71 6.69 -4.16
CA LEU A 39 31.27 6.80 -3.88
C LEU A 39 30.63 7.90 -4.74
N ARG A 40 31.26 9.07 -4.83
CA ARG A 40 30.78 10.18 -5.67
C ARG A 40 30.76 9.79 -7.14
N GLN A 41 31.82 9.16 -7.65
CA GLN A 41 31.83 8.67 -9.03
C GLN A 41 30.71 7.64 -9.29
N ALA A 42 30.49 6.70 -8.37
CA ALA A 42 29.38 5.75 -8.45
C ALA A 42 28.02 6.46 -8.46
N MET A 43 27.80 7.44 -7.56
CA MET A 43 26.57 8.23 -7.55
C MET A 43 26.32 8.97 -8.87
N TRP A 44 27.37 9.52 -9.48
CA TRP A 44 27.27 10.26 -10.74
C TRP A 44 27.10 9.34 -11.96
N SER A 45 27.47 8.07 -11.84
CA SER A 45 27.20 7.06 -12.88
C SER A 45 25.73 6.68 -12.98
N ILE A 46 24.94 6.92 -11.94
CA ILE A 46 23.50 6.67 -11.93
C ILE A 46 22.82 7.73 -12.78
N SER A 47 22.21 7.32 -13.89
CA SER A 47 21.49 8.20 -14.79
C SER A 47 20.04 7.75 -14.97
N ALA A 48 19.15 8.71 -15.23
CA ALA A 48 17.75 8.40 -15.57
C ALA A 48 17.65 7.43 -16.75
N GLN A 49 18.53 7.57 -17.75
CA GLN A 49 18.60 6.68 -18.90
C GLN A 49 18.94 5.24 -18.50
N SER A 50 19.96 5.03 -17.67
CA SER A 50 20.33 3.68 -17.20
C SER A 50 19.20 3.03 -16.39
N CYS A 51 18.51 3.78 -15.55
CA CYS A 51 17.35 3.29 -14.79
C CYS A 51 16.20 2.92 -15.73
N GLN A 52 15.91 3.78 -16.72
CA GLN A 52 14.81 3.56 -17.67
C GLN A 52 15.02 2.28 -18.49
N GLN A 53 16.25 1.97 -18.91
CA GLN A 53 16.55 0.74 -19.63
C GLN A 53 16.15 -0.52 -18.86
N HIS A 54 16.40 -0.56 -17.54
CA HIS A 54 15.96 -1.66 -16.70
C HIS A 54 14.44 -1.72 -16.57
N VAL A 55 13.79 -0.56 -16.43
CA VAL A 55 12.32 -0.47 -16.37
C VAL A 55 11.69 -0.99 -17.66
N ASP A 56 12.19 -0.57 -18.83
CA ASP A 56 11.67 -0.98 -20.14
C ASP A 56 11.78 -2.49 -20.32
N VAL A 57 12.91 -3.08 -19.96
CA VAL A 57 13.09 -4.54 -20.00
C VAL A 57 12.11 -5.20 -19.04
N LEU A 58 12.10 -4.83 -17.77
CA LEU A 58 11.25 -5.45 -16.74
C LEU A 58 9.76 -5.32 -17.04
N ALA A 59 9.33 -4.22 -17.67
CA ALA A 59 7.95 -3.97 -18.08
C ALA A 59 7.59 -4.53 -19.46
N SER A 60 8.55 -5.08 -20.21
CA SER A 60 8.31 -5.62 -21.54
C SER A 60 7.40 -6.85 -21.55
N GLU A 61 6.79 -7.10 -22.72
CA GLU A 61 5.97 -8.29 -22.98
C GLU A 61 6.70 -9.61 -22.71
N LYS A 62 8.04 -9.63 -22.80
CA LYS A 62 8.88 -10.80 -22.49
C LYS A 62 8.54 -11.42 -21.13
N PHE A 63 8.22 -10.57 -20.15
CA PHE A 63 7.86 -11.03 -18.82
C PHE A 63 6.35 -11.28 -18.68
N SER A 64 5.48 -10.69 -19.52
CA SER A 64 4.03 -10.96 -19.54
C SER A 64 3.34 -10.81 -18.16
N GLY A 65 3.91 -9.99 -17.28
CA GLY A 65 3.51 -9.84 -15.88
C GLY A 65 4.46 -10.50 -14.87
N ARG A 66 4.46 -10.04 -13.61
CA ARG A 66 5.40 -10.52 -12.57
C ARG A 66 4.70 -10.90 -11.28
N ARG A 67 3.54 -11.56 -11.38
CA ARG A 67 2.83 -12.12 -10.21
C ARG A 67 3.76 -13.11 -9.50
N THR A 68 3.81 -13.07 -8.18
CA THR A 68 4.59 -14.04 -7.38
C THR A 68 4.30 -15.47 -7.82
N GLY A 69 5.35 -16.25 -8.07
CA GLY A 69 5.26 -17.65 -8.54
C GLY A 69 5.00 -17.82 -10.04
N SER A 70 4.75 -16.75 -10.80
CA SER A 70 4.58 -16.83 -12.26
C SER A 70 5.90 -17.03 -13.00
N LYS A 71 5.84 -17.54 -14.24
CA LYS A 71 7.01 -17.63 -15.13
C LYS A 71 7.70 -16.27 -15.31
N GLY A 72 6.93 -15.22 -15.55
CA GLY A 72 7.44 -13.87 -15.73
C GLY A 72 8.13 -13.29 -14.50
N PHE A 73 7.67 -13.64 -13.30
CA PHE A 73 8.37 -13.32 -12.05
C PHE A 73 9.75 -13.99 -11.99
N ASN A 74 9.82 -15.29 -12.30
CA ASN A 74 11.10 -16.02 -12.29
C ASN A 74 12.08 -15.50 -13.35
N ASP A 75 11.59 -15.22 -14.56
CA ASP A 75 12.39 -14.64 -15.63
C ASP A 75 12.94 -13.26 -15.25
N ALA A 76 12.13 -12.42 -14.59
CA ALA A 76 12.55 -11.11 -14.10
C ALA A 76 13.57 -11.23 -12.95
N ALA A 77 13.41 -12.20 -12.05
CA ALA A 77 14.36 -12.47 -10.99
C ALA A 77 15.72 -12.91 -11.56
N ASN A 78 15.71 -13.77 -12.59
CA ASN A 78 16.92 -14.17 -13.31
C ASN A 78 17.59 -12.98 -14.01
N TYR A 79 16.83 -12.11 -14.67
CA TYR A 79 17.38 -10.89 -15.28
C TYR A 79 18.15 -10.02 -14.26
N ILE A 80 17.61 -9.86 -13.05
CA ILE A 80 18.28 -9.11 -11.98
C ILE A 80 19.55 -9.84 -11.50
N ALA A 81 19.48 -11.16 -11.30
CA ALA A 81 20.63 -11.96 -10.90
C ALA A 81 21.76 -11.94 -11.94
N ASP A 82 21.42 -12.01 -13.23
CA ASP A 82 22.37 -11.92 -14.34
C ASP A 82 23.03 -10.54 -14.37
N HIS A 83 22.27 -9.46 -14.14
CA HIS A 83 22.83 -8.12 -14.04
C HIS A 83 23.79 -7.98 -12.86
N PHE A 84 23.43 -8.52 -11.69
CA PHE A 84 24.32 -8.54 -10.52
C PHE A 84 25.62 -9.28 -10.79
N ALA A 85 25.55 -10.45 -11.45
CA ALA A 85 26.73 -11.18 -11.86
C ALA A 85 27.61 -10.39 -12.85
N ALA A 86 26.97 -9.74 -13.85
CA ALA A 86 27.66 -8.98 -14.88
C ALA A 86 28.46 -7.79 -14.33
N ILE A 87 27.98 -7.15 -13.26
CA ILE A 87 28.68 -6.04 -12.59
C ILE A 87 29.59 -6.50 -11.44
N GLY A 88 29.79 -7.82 -11.28
CA GLY A 88 30.76 -8.39 -10.36
C GLY A 88 30.30 -8.52 -8.90
N LEU A 89 29.00 -8.40 -8.61
CA LEU A 89 28.49 -8.71 -7.27
C LEU A 89 28.69 -10.19 -6.96
N LYS A 90 28.97 -10.47 -5.69
CA LYS A 90 29.04 -11.85 -5.19
C LYS A 90 27.65 -12.30 -4.72
N PRO A 91 27.30 -13.58 -4.93
CA PRO A 91 26.06 -14.14 -4.41
C PRO A 91 26.03 -14.05 -2.88
N ALA A 92 24.85 -13.79 -2.33
CA ALA A 92 24.65 -13.67 -0.87
C ALA A 92 24.41 -15.03 -0.20
N PHE A 93 24.03 -16.07 -0.96
CA PHE A 93 23.67 -17.38 -0.42
C PHE A 93 24.52 -18.49 -1.08
N SER A 94 25.11 -19.35 -0.26
CA SER A 94 26.02 -20.43 -0.72
C SER A 94 25.35 -21.43 -1.66
N ASN A 95 24.08 -21.76 -1.39
CA ASN A 95 23.37 -22.84 -2.10
C ASN A 95 22.39 -22.34 -3.17
N SER A 96 22.05 -21.05 -3.14
CA SER A 96 21.03 -20.46 -4.03
C SER A 96 21.50 -19.21 -4.77
N GLY A 97 22.80 -18.90 -4.71
CA GLY A 97 23.38 -17.79 -5.45
C GLY A 97 22.82 -16.44 -5.00
N PHE A 98 22.19 -15.74 -5.94
CA PHE A 98 21.53 -14.44 -5.69
C PHE A 98 20.10 -14.57 -5.15
N PHE A 99 19.57 -15.80 -5.02
CA PHE A 99 18.17 -16.01 -4.68
C PHE A 99 17.98 -16.39 -3.21
N GLN A 100 16.98 -15.78 -2.57
CA GLN A 100 16.39 -16.29 -1.33
C GLN A 100 15.08 -17.00 -1.68
N LYS A 101 15.03 -18.32 -1.49
CA LYS A 101 13.83 -19.11 -1.76
C LYS A 101 12.94 -19.16 -0.53
N PHE A 102 11.63 -19.05 -0.74
CA PHE A 102 10.62 -19.23 0.31
C PHE A 102 9.30 -19.63 -0.31
N TYR A 103 8.52 -20.42 0.42
CA TYR A 103 7.25 -20.90 -0.09
C TYR A 103 6.14 -19.86 0.07
N VAL A 104 5.27 -19.80 -0.93
CA VAL A 104 4.05 -18.99 -0.93
C VAL A 104 2.82 -19.85 -1.23
N THR A 105 1.66 -19.40 -0.75
CA THR A 105 0.35 -20.02 -1.02
C THR A 105 -0.58 -18.93 -1.54
N PRO A 106 -0.47 -18.52 -2.82
CA PRO A 106 -1.22 -17.39 -3.34
C PRO A 106 -2.73 -17.60 -3.17
N ASN A 107 -3.43 -16.58 -2.69
CA ASN A 107 -4.88 -16.52 -2.78
C ASN A 107 -5.26 -15.84 -4.09
N ILE A 108 -5.88 -16.59 -5.00
CA ILE A 108 -6.33 -16.11 -6.29
C ILE A 108 -7.75 -15.64 -6.15
N ILE A 109 -7.99 -14.39 -6.50
CA ILE A 109 -9.33 -13.82 -6.63
C ILE A 109 -9.79 -14.04 -8.07
N GLY A 110 -10.96 -14.67 -8.23
CA GLY A 110 -11.58 -14.91 -9.53
C GLY A 110 -12.15 -13.63 -10.12
N ALA A 111 -12.16 -13.55 -11.45
CA ALA A 111 -12.66 -12.39 -12.19
C ALA A 111 -14.19 -12.25 -12.13
N ASP A 112 -14.91 -13.28 -11.68
CA ASP A 112 -16.37 -13.35 -11.73
C ASP A 112 -17.00 -13.02 -10.37
N SER A 113 -16.55 -11.92 -9.77
CA SER A 113 -17.06 -11.39 -8.51
C SER A 113 -18.18 -10.38 -8.73
N GLU A 114 -19.22 -10.41 -7.89
CA GLU A 114 -20.40 -9.55 -8.00
C GLU A 114 -20.67 -8.79 -6.69
N LEU A 115 -21.10 -7.54 -6.85
CA LEU A 115 -21.68 -6.72 -5.79
C LEU A 115 -22.97 -6.09 -6.34
N ALA A 116 -24.05 -6.20 -5.59
CA ALA A 116 -25.31 -5.53 -5.93
C ALA A 116 -26.05 -5.01 -4.69
N LEU A 117 -26.75 -3.89 -4.84
CA LEU A 117 -27.65 -3.33 -3.83
C LEU A 117 -29.09 -3.73 -4.14
N GLU A 118 -29.81 -4.21 -3.13
CA GLU A 118 -31.25 -4.46 -3.22
C GLU A 118 -32.03 -3.14 -3.18
N ILE A 119 -32.91 -2.92 -4.14
CA ILE A 119 -33.85 -1.79 -4.16
C ILE A 119 -35.27 -2.34 -4.09
N LEU A 120 -35.98 -2.02 -3.02
CA LEU A 120 -37.38 -2.39 -2.82
C LEU A 120 -38.29 -1.32 -3.42
N MET A 121 -39.11 -1.70 -4.40
CA MET A 121 -40.12 -0.84 -5.00
C MET A 121 -41.49 -1.21 -4.46
N LYS A 122 -42.11 -0.29 -3.72
CA LYS A 122 -43.50 -0.46 -3.27
C LYS A 122 -44.46 0.05 -4.35
N SER A 123 -45.32 -0.82 -4.85
CA SER A 123 -46.52 -0.46 -5.60
C SER A 123 -47.75 -0.50 -4.67
N LYS A 124 -48.93 -0.07 -5.15
CA LYS A 124 -50.18 -0.15 -4.37
C LYS A 124 -50.58 -1.58 -3.98
N SER A 125 -50.01 -2.60 -4.63
CA SER A 125 -50.46 -4.00 -4.51
C SER A 125 -49.33 -5.03 -4.39
N SER A 126 -48.07 -4.62 -4.57
CA SER A 126 -46.90 -5.52 -4.55
C SER A 126 -45.64 -4.81 -4.03
N ILE A 127 -44.66 -5.60 -3.60
CA ILE A 127 -43.28 -5.16 -3.38
C ILE A 127 -42.42 -5.88 -4.40
N ASP A 128 -41.87 -5.14 -5.36
CA ASP A 128 -40.92 -5.68 -6.34
C ASP A 128 -39.49 -5.42 -5.87
N THR A 129 -38.57 -6.29 -6.27
CA THR A 129 -37.14 -6.17 -5.93
C THR A 129 -36.33 -5.95 -7.19
N LEU A 130 -35.56 -4.87 -7.22
CA LEU A 130 -34.53 -4.62 -8.24
C LEU A 130 -33.14 -4.77 -7.63
N TRP A 131 -32.19 -5.18 -8.46
CA TRP A 131 -30.78 -5.26 -8.10
C TRP A 131 -30.00 -4.22 -8.89
N MET A 132 -29.35 -3.31 -8.17
CA MET A 132 -28.42 -2.35 -8.76
C MET A 132 -27.01 -2.94 -8.69
N ASN A 133 -26.50 -3.39 -9.83
CA ASN A 133 -25.18 -4.01 -9.94
C ASN A 133 -24.07 -2.96 -10.00
N TYR A 134 -22.89 -3.35 -9.51
CA TYR A 134 -21.69 -2.53 -9.51
C TYR A 134 -20.62 -3.11 -10.41
N GLN A 135 -19.76 -2.26 -10.95
CA GLN A 135 -18.70 -2.67 -11.87
C GLN A 135 -17.43 -3.08 -11.09
N LEU A 136 -16.97 -4.31 -11.30
CA LEU A 136 -15.70 -4.80 -10.77
C LEU A 136 -14.53 -3.90 -11.23
N GLU A 137 -13.50 -3.75 -10.38
CA GLU A 137 -12.31 -2.90 -10.57
C GLU A 137 -12.55 -1.39 -10.58
N SER A 138 -13.72 -0.91 -11.01
CA SER A 138 -14.10 0.51 -10.95
C SER A 138 -14.79 0.86 -9.64
N ASP A 139 -15.83 0.11 -9.29
CA ASP A 139 -16.73 0.44 -8.18
C ASP A 139 -16.36 -0.30 -6.91
N PHE A 140 -15.87 -1.52 -7.08
CA PHE A 140 -15.41 -2.38 -6.01
C PHE A 140 -14.32 -3.33 -6.47
N LEU A 141 -13.53 -3.83 -5.52
CA LEU A 141 -12.53 -4.86 -5.79
C LEU A 141 -12.39 -5.78 -4.57
N PRO A 142 -12.54 -7.11 -4.71
CA PRO A 142 -12.22 -8.04 -3.64
C PRO A 142 -10.77 -7.88 -3.18
N SER A 143 -10.58 -7.89 -1.86
CA SER A 143 -9.26 -7.80 -1.27
C SER A 143 -8.51 -9.11 -1.46
N GLY A 144 -7.18 -9.07 -1.57
CA GLY A 144 -6.36 -10.28 -1.73
C GLY A 144 -6.56 -11.34 -0.66
N PHE A 145 -6.99 -10.96 0.55
CA PHE A 145 -7.28 -11.90 1.64
C PHE A 145 -8.70 -12.48 1.62
N SER A 146 -9.51 -12.13 0.61
CA SER A 146 -10.92 -12.53 0.59
C SER A 146 -11.07 -14.04 0.54
N ALA A 147 -11.95 -14.56 1.40
CA ALA A 147 -12.49 -15.91 1.26
C ALA A 147 -13.63 -15.90 0.22
N PRO A 148 -13.98 -17.05 -0.38
CA PRO A 148 -15.11 -17.12 -1.30
C PRO A 148 -16.44 -16.94 -0.58
N ILE A 149 -17.43 -16.38 -1.28
CA ILE A 149 -18.82 -16.26 -0.80
C ILE A 149 -19.78 -16.16 -1.99
N ASP A 150 -21.01 -16.63 -1.79
CA ASP A 150 -22.16 -16.26 -2.63
C ASP A 150 -23.36 -16.12 -1.69
N THR A 151 -23.80 -14.89 -1.42
CA THR A 151 -24.86 -14.63 -0.45
C THR A 151 -25.61 -13.32 -0.71
N VAL A 152 -26.80 -13.23 -0.12
CA VAL A 152 -27.53 -11.98 0.09
C VAL A 152 -27.63 -11.72 1.60
N THR A 153 -27.19 -10.56 2.04
CA THR A 153 -27.11 -10.22 3.46
C THR A 153 -27.51 -8.77 3.75
N GLN A 154 -27.91 -8.49 4.99
CA GLN A 154 -27.95 -7.12 5.50
C GLN A 154 -26.52 -6.56 5.64
N ALA A 155 -26.42 -5.23 5.61
CA ALA A 155 -25.19 -4.51 5.85
C ALA A 155 -25.31 -3.60 7.09
N ILE A 156 -24.23 -3.49 7.84
CA ILE A 156 -24.11 -2.64 9.02
C ILE A 156 -22.95 -1.69 8.80
N PHE A 157 -23.18 -0.38 8.92
CA PHE A 157 -22.09 0.59 9.01
C PHE A 157 -21.49 0.53 10.41
N VAL A 158 -20.16 0.37 10.51
CA VAL A 158 -19.43 0.17 11.77
C VAL A 158 -18.28 1.17 11.89
N GLY A 159 -18.53 2.46 11.68
CA GLY A 159 -17.53 3.52 11.84
C GLY A 159 -16.21 3.20 11.12
N TYR A 160 -15.11 3.12 11.87
CA TYR A 160 -13.80 2.73 11.34
C TYR A 160 -13.53 1.21 11.42
N GLY A 161 -14.43 0.38 11.96
CA GLY A 161 -14.28 -1.06 12.09
C GLY A 161 -13.21 -1.47 13.11
N LEU A 162 -13.00 -0.65 14.15
CA LEU A 162 -11.97 -0.81 15.16
C LEU A 162 -12.58 -1.16 16.53
N THR A 163 -11.85 -2.00 17.27
CA THR A 163 -12.09 -2.29 18.68
C THR A 163 -10.77 -2.17 19.42
N SER A 164 -10.71 -1.38 20.48
CA SER A 164 -9.52 -1.08 21.26
C SER A 164 -9.92 -0.66 22.67
N GLU A 165 -9.77 -1.57 23.63
CA GLU A 165 -9.97 -1.27 25.06
C GLU A 165 -9.04 -0.16 25.53
N LYS A 166 -7.77 -0.16 25.08
CA LYS A 166 -6.77 0.85 25.45
C LYS A 166 -7.18 2.28 25.07
N ASN A 167 -7.94 2.43 23.99
CA ASN A 167 -8.40 3.74 23.50
C ASN A 167 -9.86 4.02 23.90
N ASP A 168 -10.49 3.16 24.71
CA ASP A 168 -11.94 3.15 24.97
C ASP A 168 -12.77 3.33 23.68
N TRP A 169 -12.41 2.57 22.64
CA TRP A 169 -13.05 2.66 21.34
C TRP A 169 -13.57 1.31 20.90
N ASP A 170 -14.83 1.24 20.51
CA ASP A 170 -15.40 0.04 19.90
C ASP A 170 -16.53 0.41 18.95
N ASP A 171 -16.26 0.25 17.64
CA ASP A 171 -17.24 0.49 16.57
C ASP A 171 -18.35 -0.57 16.52
N TYR A 172 -18.17 -1.71 17.19
CA TYR A 172 -19.14 -2.81 17.24
C TYR A 172 -20.02 -2.75 18.50
N ARG A 173 -19.76 -1.79 19.41
CA ARG A 173 -20.47 -1.66 20.67
C ARG A 173 -21.97 -1.42 20.44
N GLY A 174 -22.79 -2.33 20.94
CA GLY A 174 -24.26 -2.20 20.91
C GLY A 174 -24.90 -2.45 19.54
N ILE A 175 -24.17 -2.95 18.54
CA ILE A 175 -24.72 -3.29 17.22
C ILE A 175 -24.47 -4.76 16.87
N ASP A 176 -25.50 -5.45 16.39
CA ASP A 176 -25.41 -6.87 16.02
C ASP A 176 -24.98 -7.04 14.55
N VAL A 177 -23.72 -7.43 14.34
CA VAL A 177 -23.16 -7.74 13.01
C VAL A 177 -23.18 -9.23 12.69
N ASN A 178 -23.69 -10.10 13.58
CA ASN A 178 -23.67 -11.54 13.37
C ASN A 178 -24.49 -11.92 12.12
N GLY A 179 -23.88 -12.68 11.21
CA GLY A 179 -24.50 -13.07 9.95
C GLY A 179 -24.63 -11.95 8.92
N LYS A 180 -24.04 -10.76 9.16
CA LYS A 180 -24.21 -9.55 8.34
C LYS A 180 -22.89 -9.06 7.74
N ALA A 181 -22.97 -8.23 6.70
CA ALA A 181 -21.80 -7.56 6.16
C ALA A 181 -21.48 -6.31 6.97
N ALA A 182 -20.21 -6.13 7.34
CA ALA A 182 -19.73 -4.92 8.01
C ALA A 182 -19.15 -3.95 6.98
N ILE A 183 -19.58 -2.68 7.01
CA ILE A 183 -19.06 -1.60 6.16
C ILE A 183 -18.33 -0.59 7.02
N ALA A 184 -17.07 -0.33 6.71
CA ALA A 184 -16.22 0.53 7.53
C ALA A 184 -15.45 1.56 6.70
N LEU A 185 -15.16 2.70 7.31
CA LEU A 185 -14.26 3.71 6.79
C LEU A 185 -12.82 3.18 6.74
N HIS A 186 -12.06 3.63 5.74
CA HIS A 186 -10.60 3.51 5.76
C HIS A 186 -9.98 4.39 6.86
N GLY A 187 -8.83 4.00 7.41
CA GLY A 187 -8.10 4.79 8.40
C GLY A 187 -8.52 4.53 9.86
N ALA A 188 -8.49 5.55 10.70
CA ALA A 188 -8.84 5.49 12.12
C ALA A 188 -9.33 6.86 12.61
N PRO A 189 -10.07 6.93 13.73
CA PRO A 189 -10.45 8.21 14.31
C PRO A 189 -9.21 8.96 14.84
N PRO A 190 -9.20 10.30 14.79
CA PRO A 190 -8.06 11.15 15.14
C PRO A 190 -7.89 11.35 16.66
N LEU A 191 -7.84 10.26 17.43
CA LEU A 191 -7.56 10.32 18.86
C LEU A 191 -6.09 10.67 19.12
N GLU A 192 -5.83 11.83 19.72
CA GLU A 192 -4.50 12.42 19.91
C GLU A 192 -3.45 11.46 20.49
N LYS A 193 -3.83 10.63 21.47
CA LYS A 193 -2.92 9.69 22.17
C LYS A 193 -3.02 8.26 21.66
N ALA A 194 -3.89 7.99 20.68
CA ALA A 194 -4.10 6.63 20.22
C ALA A 194 -2.98 6.21 19.27
N ASN A 195 -2.39 5.06 19.56
CA ASN A 195 -1.58 4.34 18.59
C ASN A 195 -2.38 3.16 18.04
N TRP A 196 -2.93 3.35 16.85
CA TRP A 196 -3.72 2.33 16.15
C TRP A 196 -2.86 1.24 15.51
N ASN A 197 -1.54 1.38 15.47
CA ASN A 197 -0.57 0.39 14.96
C ASN A 197 -1.07 -0.32 13.69
N ASN A 198 -1.06 -1.65 13.71
CA ASN A 198 -1.52 -2.49 12.61
C ASN A 198 -3.05 -2.64 12.56
N ALA A 199 -3.82 -2.14 13.54
CA ALA A 199 -5.28 -2.31 13.57
C ALA A 199 -5.95 -1.62 12.38
N VAL A 200 -5.37 -0.52 11.87
CA VAL A 200 -5.88 0.21 10.69
C VAL A 200 -5.78 -0.57 9.38
N ARG A 201 -4.92 -1.60 9.35
CA ARG A 201 -4.75 -2.42 8.14
C ARG A 201 -6.07 -3.13 7.85
N ILE A 202 -6.53 -3.01 6.61
CA ILE A 202 -7.80 -3.58 6.13
C ILE A 202 -8.00 -5.06 6.51
N ARG A 203 -6.94 -5.87 6.44
CA ARG A 203 -6.95 -7.29 6.86
C ARG A 203 -7.27 -7.46 8.36
N ASN A 204 -6.73 -6.60 9.20
CA ASN A 204 -6.92 -6.65 10.64
C ASN A 204 -8.33 -6.17 11.00
N LYS A 205 -8.84 -5.13 10.33
CA LYS A 205 -10.25 -4.72 10.44
C LYS A 205 -11.20 -5.83 10.00
N ALA A 206 -10.92 -6.51 8.88
CA ALA A 206 -11.70 -7.66 8.43
C ALA A 206 -11.65 -8.82 9.45
N SER A 207 -10.49 -9.06 10.07
CA SER A 207 -10.38 -10.05 11.16
C SER A 207 -11.19 -9.63 12.39
N ASN A 208 -11.19 -8.35 12.74
CA ASN A 208 -12.00 -7.79 13.82
C ASN A 208 -13.50 -7.96 13.54
N ALA A 209 -13.94 -7.64 12.32
CA ALA A 209 -15.33 -7.86 11.88
C ALA A 209 -15.74 -9.34 11.99
N LYS A 210 -14.86 -10.26 11.58
CA LYS A 210 -15.07 -11.71 11.73
C LYS A 210 -15.28 -12.11 13.19
N GLN A 211 -14.46 -11.59 14.10
CA GLN A 211 -14.53 -11.90 15.53
C GLN A 211 -15.86 -11.44 16.14
N HIS A 212 -16.45 -10.37 15.61
CA HIS A 212 -17.79 -9.90 16.00
C HIS A 212 -18.94 -10.63 15.28
N GLY A 213 -18.64 -11.59 14.38
CA GLY A 213 -19.64 -12.42 13.70
C GLY A 213 -20.03 -11.97 12.29
N ALA A 214 -19.37 -10.95 11.73
CA ALA A 214 -19.65 -10.52 10.36
C ALA A 214 -19.27 -11.60 9.33
N VAL A 215 -20.12 -11.77 8.31
CA VAL A 215 -19.89 -12.73 7.21
C VAL A 215 -19.12 -12.12 6.04
N ALA A 216 -19.03 -10.79 5.98
CA ALA A 216 -18.24 -10.07 5.00
C ALA A 216 -17.79 -8.71 5.54
N PHE A 217 -16.72 -8.16 4.95
CA PHE A 217 -16.21 -6.82 5.30
C PHE A 217 -15.96 -5.96 4.06
N LEU A 218 -16.58 -4.78 4.03
CA LEU A 218 -16.47 -3.80 2.95
C LEU A 218 -15.76 -2.56 3.49
N SER A 219 -14.55 -2.28 2.99
CA SER A 219 -13.85 -1.04 3.32
C SER A 219 -14.21 0.04 2.31
N VAL A 220 -14.58 1.23 2.77
CA VAL A 220 -14.76 2.39 1.91
C VAL A 220 -13.40 2.99 1.57
N GLY A 221 -13.08 3.12 0.29
CA GLY A 221 -11.81 3.69 -0.18
C GLY A 221 -11.58 3.45 -1.67
N THR A 222 -10.33 3.61 -2.10
CA THR A 222 -9.94 3.36 -3.50
C THR A 222 -9.72 1.86 -3.72
N PRO A 223 -10.43 1.23 -4.68
CA PRO A 223 -10.17 -0.15 -5.05
C PRO A 223 -8.73 -0.31 -5.56
N ILE A 224 -7.89 -1.01 -4.79
CA ILE A 224 -6.48 -1.29 -5.14
C ILE A 224 -6.25 -2.78 -4.98
N ALA A 225 -5.66 -3.40 -6.01
CA ALA A 225 -5.34 -4.82 -5.98
C ALA A 225 -4.32 -5.11 -4.88
N MET A 226 -4.63 -6.09 -4.03
CA MET A 226 -3.74 -6.58 -3.00
C MET A 226 -3.52 -8.07 -3.21
N VAL A 227 -2.30 -8.54 -2.98
CA VAL A 227 -2.01 -9.98 -2.94
C VAL A 227 -1.98 -10.48 -1.50
N SER A 228 -2.35 -11.73 -1.30
CA SER A 228 -2.32 -12.37 0.01
C SER A 228 -1.97 -13.84 -0.13
N ALA A 229 -1.31 -14.40 0.89
CA ALA A 229 -1.11 -15.85 1.01
C ALA A 229 -2.07 -16.51 2.02
N LYS A 230 -3.08 -15.77 2.49
CA LYS A 230 -4.05 -16.23 3.50
C LYS A 230 -5.42 -15.62 3.27
N GLN A 231 -6.46 -16.44 3.42
CA GLN A 231 -7.85 -16.00 3.50
C GLN A 231 -8.22 -15.60 4.93
N VAL A 232 -9.14 -14.65 5.10
CA VAL A 232 -9.62 -14.20 6.42
C VAL A 232 -11.14 -14.33 6.52
N ILE A 233 -11.84 -13.45 5.81
CA ILE A 233 -13.28 -13.45 5.54
C ILE A 233 -13.48 -12.88 4.14
N PRO A 234 -14.67 -13.08 3.55
CA PRO A 234 -15.07 -12.37 2.34
C PRO A 234 -14.90 -10.86 2.55
N GLY A 235 -14.09 -10.22 1.71
CA GLY A 235 -13.67 -8.85 1.92
C GLY A 235 -13.41 -8.11 0.63
N LEU A 236 -13.89 -6.88 0.53
CA LEU A 236 -13.71 -6.02 -0.64
C LEU A 236 -13.53 -4.56 -0.25
N VAL A 237 -12.96 -3.78 -1.17
CA VAL A 237 -12.97 -2.33 -1.11
C VAL A 237 -14.10 -1.84 -2.01
N ILE A 238 -14.90 -0.89 -1.54
CA ILE A 238 -15.91 -0.17 -2.32
C ILE A 238 -15.54 1.30 -2.41
N THR A 239 -15.82 1.93 -3.54
CA THR A 239 -15.68 3.38 -3.66
C THR A 239 -16.66 4.11 -2.75
N GLU A 240 -16.33 5.35 -2.39
CA GLU A 240 -17.23 6.21 -1.62
C GLU A 240 -18.58 6.42 -2.33
N ARG A 241 -18.59 6.49 -3.67
CA ARG A 241 -19.82 6.57 -4.47
C ARG A 241 -20.75 5.40 -4.19
N VAL A 242 -20.24 4.17 -4.17
CA VAL A 242 -21.01 2.95 -3.87
C VAL A 242 -21.52 2.98 -2.45
N ALA A 243 -20.64 3.29 -1.49
CA ALA A 243 -21.01 3.39 -0.09
C ALA A 243 -22.13 4.42 0.15
N ASN A 244 -22.04 5.59 -0.48
CA ASN A 244 -23.10 6.62 -0.42
C ASN A 244 -24.41 6.16 -1.05
N GLN A 245 -24.38 5.30 -2.08
CA GLN A 245 -25.61 4.72 -2.63
C GLN A 245 -26.28 3.74 -1.65
N PHE A 246 -25.50 2.98 -0.88
CA PHE A 246 -26.05 2.11 0.17
C PHE A 246 -26.71 2.95 1.28
N LEU A 247 -26.16 4.13 1.57
CA LEU A 247 -26.63 5.04 2.60
C LEU A 247 -27.77 5.97 2.17
N LYS A 248 -28.18 5.98 0.90
CA LYS A 248 -29.25 6.87 0.40
C LYS A 248 -30.53 6.82 1.23
N GLY A 249 -30.94 5.63 1.68
CA GLY A 249 -32.13 5.44 2.53
C GLY A 249 -32.00 6.01 3.95
N ALA A 250 -30.77 6.26 4.43
CA ALA A 250 -30.48 6.84 5.73
C ALA A 250 -30.29 8.37 5.71
N GLY A 251 -30.28 9.00 4.52
CA GLY A 251 -30.15 10.46 4.39
C GLY A 251 -28.78 11.02 4.82
N ILE A 252 -27.74 10.18 4.87
CA ILE A 252 -26.39 10.55 5.32
C ILE A 252 -25.34 10.11 4.29
N THR A 253 -24.18 10.77 4.30
CA THR A 253 -23.04 10.45 3.43
C THR A 253 -21.84 9.95 4.25
N ILE A 254 -20.92 9.26 3.59
CA ILE A 254 -19.63 8.83 4.14
C ILE A 254 -18.84 10.02 4.67
N GLU A 255 -18.76 11.11 3.91
CA GLU A 255 -18.11 12.35 4.34
C GLU A 255 -18.68 12.88 5.66
N LYS A 256 -20.02 12.98 5.78
CA LYS A 256 -20.68 13.45 7.01
C LYS A 256 -20.48 12.50 8.18
N LEU A 257 -20.52 11.18 7.94
CA LEU A 257 -20.25 10.18 8.98
C LEU A 257 -18.82 10.29 9.48
N LYS A 258 -17.85 10.43 8.57
CA LYS A 258 -16.45 10.61 8.93
C LYS A 258 -16.26 11.88 9.74
N GLN A 259 -16.80 13.01 9.29
CA GLN A 259 -16.76 14.27 10.01
C GLN A 259 -17.36 14.13 11.42
N GLN A 260 -18.55 13.52 11.53
CA GLN A 260 -19.22 13.30 12.82
C GLN A 260 -18.34 12.48 13.78
N ILE A 261 -17.78 11.36 13.32
CA ILE A 261 -16.93 10.49 14.15
C ILE A 261 -15.66 11.23 14.57
N ASP A 262 -15.03 11.95 13.64
CA ASP A 262 -13.76 12.64 13.86
C ASP A 262 -13.88 13.87 14.76
N GLU A 263 -15.02 14.57 14.72
CA GLU A 263 -15.27 15.74 15.58
C GLU A 263 -15.78 15.32 16.97
N GLN A 264 -16.67 14.33 17.03
CA GLN A 264 -17.27 13.90 18.30
C GLN A 264 -16.40 12.91 19.06
N LEU A 265 -15.41 12.32 18.40
CA LEU A 265 -14.53 11.28 18.93
C LEU A 265 -15.32 10.14 19.58
N LYS A 266 -16.40 9.73 18.92
CA LYS A 266 -17.28 8.64 19.36
C LYS A 266 -17.57 7.68 18.21
N PRO A 267 -17.64 6.36 18.50
CA PRO A 267 -18.10 5.39 17.51
C PRO A 267 -19.51 5.70 17.01
N VAL A 268 -19.74 5.48 15.71
CA VAL A 268 -21.06 5.57 15.08
C VAL A 268 -21.28 4.31 14.27
N SER A 269 -22.29 3.54 14.64
CA SER A 269 -22.67 2.31 13.95
C SER A 269 -24.19 2.19 13.84
N PHE A 270 -24.66 1.67 12.71
CA PHE A 270 -26.09 1.52 12.44
C PHE A 270 -26.34 0.54 11.31
N LYS A 271 -27.56 0.00 11.29
CA LYS A 271 -28.03 -0.88 10.24
C LYS A 271 -28.35 -0.10 8.96
N ILE A 272 -27.85 -0.59 7.83
CA ILE A 272 -28.25 -0.10 6.50
C ILE A 272 -29.56 -0.80 6.12
N PRO A 273 -30.59 -0.06 5.66
CA PRO A 273 -31.92 -0.64 5.42
C PRO A 273 -31.96 -1.74 4.37
N ASN A 274 -31.21 -1.56 3.28
CA ASN A 274 -31.21 -2.41 2.11
C ASN A 274 -30.21 -3.58 2.26
N ARG A 275 -30.55 -4.74 1.70
CA ARG A 275 -29.62 -5.87 1.61
C ARG A 275 -28.64 -5.68 0.45
N ILE A 276 -27.57 -6.43 0.48
CA ILE A 276 -26.57 -6.50 -0.59
C ILE A 276 -26.39 -7.96 -1.03
N LYS A 277 -26.15 -8.15 -2.33
CA LYS A 277 -25.65 -9.40 -2.89
C LYS A 277 -24.13 -9.32 -2.97
N LEU A 278 -23.46 -10.39 -2.55
CA LEU A 278 -22.01 -10.55 -2.59
C LEU A 278 -21.68 -11.90 -3.20
N LYS A 279 -20.97 -11.89 -4.33
CA LYS A 279 -20.30 -13.07 -4.88
C LYS A 279 -18.81 -12.77 -4.95
N ILE A 280 -17.98 -13.59 -4.31
CA ILE A 280 -16.52 -13.52 -4.45
C ILE A 280 -16.03 -14.92 -4.76
N GLU A 281 -15.30 -15.04 -5.85
CA GLU A 281 -14.56 -16.26 -6.17
C GLU A 281 -13.14 -16.12 -5.61
N ALA A 282 -12.71 -17.07 -4.80
CA ALA A 282 -11.35 -17.09 -4.28
C ALA A 282 -10.86 -18.51 -4.04
N THR A 283 -9.64 -18.80 -4.50
CA THR A 283 -9.00 -20.12 -4.36
C THR A 283 -7.57 -19.97 -3.85
N LEU A 284 -7.20 -20.76 -2.84
CA LEU A 284 -5.81 -20.89 -2.44
C LEU A 284 -5.10 -21.84 -3.40
N GLU A 285 -4.10 -21.34 -4.12
CA GLU A 285 -3.22 -22.19 -4.92
C GLU A 285 -2.38 -23.10 -4.01
N PRO A 286 -1.97 -24.30 -4.48
CA PRO A 286 -1.02 -25.14 -3.76
C PRO A 286 0.24 -24.36 -3.39
N LYS A 287 0.85 -24.76 -2.28
CA LYS A 287 2.12 -24.19 -1.83
C LYS A 287 3.19 -24.39 -2.91
N THR A 288 3.76 -23.30 -3.39
CA THR A 288 4.82 -23.26 -4.41
C THR A 288 6.06 -22.59 -3.84
N GLU A 289 7.25 -23.00 -4.30
CA GLU A 289 8.54 -22.37 -3.97
C GLU A 289 8.85 -21.23 -4.94
#